data_AF-A0AAJ6AFW2-F1
#
_entry.id   AF-A0AAJ6AFW2-F1
#
_cell.length_a   1.000
_cell.length_b   1.000
_cell.length_c   1.000
_cell.angle_alpha   90.00
_cell.angle_beta   90.00
_cell.angle_gamma   90.00
#
_symmetry.space_group_name_H-M   'P 1'
#
loop_
_entity.id
_entity.type
_entity.pdbx_description
1 polymer ?
#
loop_
_entity_poly.entity_id
_entity_poly.type
_entity_poly.pdbx_seq_one_letter_code
_entity_poly.pdbx_strand_id
1 'polypeptide(L)'
;MAANATELTNYVRFAGDGKSLSGNIASIAYDLDISGEEYESANAKAPVYRLFAKSPRGKRVEIGGIWKKQNQSGGDYFTLSVNTGYGRLNANLGRYPGQDDEDLMVIIPWD
;
A
#
# COMPACT_ATOMS: atom_id res chain seq x y z
N MET A 1 -23.80 -2.92 -4.59
CA MET A 1 -22.97 -3.59 -5.61
C MET A 1 -21.54 -3.51 -5.09
N ALA A 2 -20.95 -4.62 -4.64
CA ALA A 2 -19.53 -4.63 -4.30
C ALA A 2 -18.76 -4.37 -5.61
N ALA A 3 -17.92 -3.35 -5.65
CA ALA A 3 -17.04 -3.13 -6.79
C ALA A 3 -16.24 -4.43 -7.01
N ASN A 4 -16.27 -4.98 -8.23
CA ASN A 4 -15.39 -6.07 -8.58
C ASN A 4 -13.95 -5.56 -8.40
N ALA A 5 -13.10 -6.33 -7.71
CA ALA A 5 -11.72 -5.92 -7.43
C ALA A 5 -10.93 -5.52 -8.70
N THR A 6 -11.36 -5.99 -9.87
CA THR A 6 -10.82 -5.66 -11.19
C THR A 6 -11.05 -4.21 -11.67
N GLU A 7 -11.89 -3.41 -11.01
CA GLU A 7 -12.08 -1.98 -11.35
C GLU A 7 -11.40 -1.02 -10.37
N LEU A 8 -10.83 -1.54 -9.27
CA LEU A 8 -10.22 -0.71 -8.25
C LEU A 8 -8.79 -0.35 -8.67
N THR A 9 -8.48 0.94 -8.62
CA THR A 9 -7.11 1.45 -8.76
C THR A 9 -6.66 2.11 -7.47
N ASN A 10 -5.35 2.19 -7.24
CA ASN A 10 -4.77 2.94 -6.11
C ASN A 10 -5.34 2.50 -4.76
N TYR A 11 -5.17 1.21 -4.46
CA TYR A 11 -5.65 0.61 -3.22
C TYR A 11 -4.63 -0.33 -2.60
N VAL A 12 -4.78 -0.55 -1.29
CA VAL A 12 -4.14 -1.63 -0.54
C VAL A 12 -5.25 -2.41 0.16
N ARG A 13 -5.21 -3.73 0.08
CA ARG A 13 -6.09 -4.65 0.80
C ARG A 13 -5.22 -5.51 1.72
N PHE A 14 -5.37 -5.34 3.03
CA PHE A 14 -4.77 -6.22 4.01
C PHE A 14 -5.46 -7.58 3.97
N ALA A 15 -4.69 -8.66 4.13
CA ALA A 15 -5.30 -9.96 4.39
C ALA A 15 -5.88 -9.97 5.81
N GLY A 16 -6.93 -10.75 6.05
CA GLY A 16 -7.58 -10.80 7.36
C GLY A 16 -6.70 -11.30 8.52
N ASP A 17 -5.54 -11.90 8.22
CA ASP A 17 -4.52 -12.27 9.22
C ASP A 17 -3.50 -11.15 9.50
N GLY A 18 -3.56 -10.05 8.74
CA GLY A 18 -2.65 -8.92 8.83
C GLY A 18 -1.22 -9.20 8.35
N LYS A 19 -0.90 -10.39 7.84
CA LYS A 19 0.49 -10.78 7.53
C LYS A 19 0.90 -10.48 6.10
N SER A 20 -0.09 -10.28 5.23
CA SER A 20 0.13 -9.98 3.83
C SER A 20 -0.85 -8.93 3.34
N LEU A 21 -0.55 -8.35 2.20
CA LEU A 21 -1.45 -7.44 1.50
C LEU A 21 -1.31 -7.60 0.00
N SER A 22 -2.35 -7.19 -0.71
CA SER A 22 -2.38 -7.02 -2.15
C SER A 22 -2.84 -5.60 -2.47
N GLY A 23 -2.48 -5.09 -3.64
CA GLY A 23 -2.89 -3.74 -3.99
C GLY A 23 -2.56 -3.40 -5.43
N ASN A 24 -2.89 -2.18 -5.78
CA ASN A 24 -2.63 -1.60 -7.08
C ASN A 24 -2.14 -0.16 -6.90
N ILE A 25 -1.15 0.24 -7.70
CA ILE A 25 -0.73 1.64 -7.84
C ILE A 25 -0.79 1.99 -9.33
N ALA A 26 -1.68 2.92 -9.68
CA ALA A 26 -1.92 3.32 -11.05
C ALA A 26 -1.82 4.83 -11.24
N SER A 27 -1.29 5.22 -12.39
CA SER A 27 -1.25 6.58 -12.89
C SER A 27 -1.62 6.59 -14.37
N ILE A 28 -1.65 7.77 -14.99
CA ILE A 28 -1.83 7.89 -16.44
C ILE A 28 -0.70 7.23 -17.26
N ALA A 29 0.42 6.86 -16.63
CA ALA A 29 1.62 6.35 -17.31
C ALA A 29 1.93 4.87 -16.99
N TYR A 30 1.39 4.33 -15.90
CA TYR A 30 1.67 2.97 -15.46
C TYR A 30 0.54 2.42 -14.60
N ASP A 31 0.47 1.10 -14.54
CA ASP A 31 -0.50 0.37 -13.74
C ASP A 31 0.21 -0.86 -13.16
N LEU A 32 0.42 -0.86 -11.83
CA LEU A 32 1.29 -1.82 -11.16
C LEU A 32 0.55 -2.53 -10.03
N ASP A 33 0.41 -3.84 -10.17
CA ASP A 33 0.05 -4.70 -9.03
C ASP A 33 1.19 -4.71 -8.02
N ILE A 34 0.82 -4.58 -6.75
CA ILE A 34 1.74 -4.67 -5.63
C ILE A 34 1.30 -5.78 -4.67
N SER A 35 2.28 -6.38 -4.01
CA SER A 35 2.05 -7.24 -2.85
C SER A 35 2.90 -6.77 -1.69
N GLY A 36 2.52 -7.16 -0.47
CA GLY A 36 3.32 -6.87 0.70
C GLY A 36 3.26 -7.97 1.74
N GLU A 37 4.26 -7.95 2.60
CA GLU A 37 4.45 -8.88 3.70
C GLU A 37 4.76 -8.07 4.96
N GLU A 38 4.19 -8.49 6.09
CA GLU A 38 4.50 -7.92 7.40
C GLU A 38 6.01 -7.98 7.65
N TYR A 39 6.53 -6.92 8.27
CA TYR A 39 7.93 -6.80 8.59
C TYR A 39 8.09 -6.41 10.05
N GLU A 40 8.58 -7.36 10.84
CA GLU A 40 8.96 -7.12 12.23
C GLU A 40 10.40 -6.59 12.30
N SER A 41 10.59 -5.52 13.05
CA SER A 41 11.90 -4.92 13.27
C SER A 41 12.00 -4.35 14.67
N ALA A 42 13.18 -4.48 15.29
CA ALA A 42 13.49 -3.78 16.54
C ALA A 42 13.66 -2.25 16.35
N ASN A 43 13.77 -1.77 15.10
CA ASN A 43 13.85 -0.36 14.79
C ASN A 43 12.45 0.25 14.69
N ALA A 44 12.10 1.14 15.61
CA ALA A 44 10.81 1.83 15.62
C ALA A 44 10.53 2.70 14.38
N LYS A 45 11.55 3.00 13.57
CA LYS A 45 11.41 3.74 12.30
C LYS A 45 11.33 2.84 11.07
N ALA A 46 11.41 1.51 11.24
CA ALA A 46 11.25 0.56 10.15
C ALA A 46 9.81 0.59 9.62
N PRO A 47 9.60 0.20 8.35
CA PRO A 47 8.27 -0.10 7.88
C PRO A 47 7.67 -1.28 8.66
N VAL A 48 6.35 -1.34 8.74
CA VAL A 48 5.60 -2.49 9.26
C VAL A 48 5.22 -3.48 8.16
N TYR A 49 5.28 -3.06 6.88
CA TYR A 49 5.18 -3.95 5.72
C TYR A 49 6.25 -3.61 4.69
N ARG A 50 6.84 -4.63 4.07
CA ARG A 50 7.66 -4.48 2.86
C ARG A 50 6.77 -4.67 1.64
N LEU A 51 6.98 -3.83 0.63
CA LEU A 51 6.19 -3.84 -0.60
C LEU A 51 7.01 -4.32 -1.78
N PHE A 52 6.35 -5.07 -2.65
CA PHE A 52 6.95 -5.73 -3.80
C PHE A 52 6.09 -5.55 -5.04
N ALA A 53 6.76 -5.50 -6.19
CA ALA A 53 6.13 -5.58 -7.51
C ALA A 53 6.89 -6.59 -8.39
N LYS A 54 6.34 -6.87 -9.57
CA LYS A 54 7.02 -7.70 -10.58
C LYS A 54 7.72 -6.82 -11.61
N SER A 55 8.99 -7.08 -11.84
CA SER A 55 9.72 -6.54 -13.00
C SER A 55 9.09 -7.02 -14.33
N PRO A 56 9.44 -6.43 -15.48
CA PRO A 56 8.96 -6.89 -16.79
C PRO A 56 9.25 -8.37 -17.10
N ARG A 57 10.24 -8.97 -16.41
CA ARG A 57 10.58 -10.40 -16.52
C ARG A 57 9.86 -11.27 -15.47
N GLY A 58 8.89 -10.74 -14.74
CA GLY A 58 8.14 -11.43 -13.71
C GLY A 58 8.89 -11.64 -12.38
N LYS A 59 10.12 -11.13 -12.23
CA LYS A 59 10.87 -11.24 -10.97
C LYS A 59 10.27 -10.33 -9.90
N ARG A 60 10.12 -10.85 -8.68
CA ARG A 60 9.74 -10.09 -7.49
C ARG A 60 10.85 -9.11 -7.10
N VAL A 61 10.49 -7.84 -6.95
CA VAL A 61 11.40 -6.74 -6.58
C VAL A 61 10.78 -5.98 -5.43
N GLU A 62 11.55 -5.73 -4.37
CA GLU A 62 11.12 -4.83 -3.31
C GLU A 62 11.17 -3.39 -3.79
N ILE A 63 10.07 -2.67 -3.60
CA ILE A 63 9.89 -1.31 -4.10
C ILE A 63 9.74 -0.27 -2.99
N GLY A 64 9.55 -0.70 -1.74
CA GLY A 64 9.38 0.21 -0.61
C GLY A 64 8.65 -0.44 0.55
N GLY A 65 7.88 0.35 1.30
CA GLY A 65 7.20 -0.14 2.49
C GLY A 65 5.99 0.68 2.90
N ILE A 66 5.33 0.19 3.94
CA ILE A 66 4.27 0.89 4.66
C ILE A 66 4.76 1.11 6.10
N TRP A 67 4.57 2.31 6.60
CA TRP A 67 4.85 2.71 7.99
C TRP A 67 3.56 2.98 8.72
N LYS A 68 3.46 2.50 9.95
CA LYS A 68 2.44 2.91 10.91
C LYS A 68 2.94 4.15 11.65
N LYS A 69 2.13 5.20 11.68
CA LYS A 69 2.42 6.49 12.33
C LYS A 69 1.26 6.88 13.22
N GLN A 70 1.49 7.83 14.11
CA GLN A 70 0.47 8.37 15.01
C GLN A 70 0.27 9.87 14.72
N ASN A 71 -0.98 10.31 14.58
CA ASN A 71 -1.32 11.70 14.38
C ASN A 71 -1.26 12.49 15.71
N GLN A 72 -1.44 13.82 15.66
CA GLN A 72 -1.36 14.68 16.85
C GLN A 72 -2.40 14.34 17.93
N SER A 73 -3.53 13.73 17.56
CA SER A 73 -4.61 13.33 18.46
C SER A 73 -4.44 11.90 18.99
N GLY A 74 -3.35 11.22 18.63
CA GLY A 74 -3.06 9.86 19.06
C GLY A 74 -3.65 8.75 18.18
N GLY A 75 -4.29 9.09 17.07
CA GLY A 75 -4.82 8.12 16.12
C GLY A 75 -3.74 7.53 15.23
N ASP A 76 -3.74 6.22 15.09
CA ASP A 76 -2.86 5.50 14.17
C ASP A 76 -3.28 5.73 12.71
N TYR A 77 -2.30 5.84 11.82
CA TYR A 77 -2.52 5.90 10.38
C TYR A 77 -1.34 5.27 9.64
N PHE A 78 -1.57 4.83 8.41
CA PHE A 78 -0.54 4.24 7.58
C PHE A 78 -0.06 5.22 6.51
N THR A 79 1.24 5.17 6.24
CA THR A 79 1.88 5.89 5.13
C THR A 79 2.68 4.92 4.29
N LEU A 80 2.72 5.16 2.98
CA LEU A 80 3.44 4.34 2.01
C LEU A 80 4.52 5.20 1.35
N SER A 81 5.67 4.59 1.10
CA SER A 81 6.71 5.16 0.22
C SER A 81 7.25 4.07 -0.67
N VAL A 82 7.16 4.25 -1.99
CA VAL A 82 7.63 3.28 -2.99
C VAL A 82 8.38 3.95 -4.13
N ASN A 83 9.28 3.21 -4.75
CA ASN A 83 9.88 3.56 -6.04
C ASN A 83 9.14 2.81 -7.16
N THR A 84 8.50 3.55 -8.06
CA THR A 84 7.72 3.01 -9.18
C THR A 84 8.55 2.73 -10.43
N GLY A 85 9.85 3.06 -10.41
CA GLY A 85 10.70 3.13 -11.59
C GLY A 85 10.57 4.45 -12.36
N TYR A 86 9.46 5.18 -12.19
CA TYR A 86 9.23 6.52 -12.75
C TYR A 86 9.46 7.65 -11.74
N GLY A 87 9.61 7.31 -10.47
CA GLY A 87 9.82 8.26 -9.38
C GLY A 87 9.48 7.64 -8.02
N ARG A 88 9.74 8.40 -6.96
CA ARG A 88 9.24 8.05 -5.63
C ARG A 88 7.80 8.51 -5.51
N LEU A 89 6.93 7.62 -5.07
CA LEU A 89 5.57 7.92 -4.67
C LEU A 89 5.50 7.85 -3.14
N ASN A 90 5.07 8.95 -2.51
CA ASN A 90 4.68 8.94 -1.11
C ASN A 90 3.16 9.09 -1.02
N ALA A 91 2.55 8.39 -0.07
CA ALA A 91 1.10 8.40 0.08
C ALA A 91 0.69 8.15 1.53
N ASN A 92 -0.51 8.60 1.88
CA ASN A 92 -1.23 8.14 3.07
C ASN A 92 -2.22 7.05 2.66
N LEU A 93 -2.51 6.13 3.57
CA LEU A 93 -3.60 5.18 3.37
C LEU A 93 -4.83 5.67 4.14
N GLY A 94 -5.94 5.80 3.44
CA GLY A 94 -7.24 6.16 4.00
C GLY A 94 -8.25 5.05 3.82
N ARG A 95 -9.37 5.11 4.55
CA ARG A 95 -10.49 4.19 4.31
C ARG A 95 -11.00 4.36 2.87
N TYR A 96 -11.22 3.26 2.17
CA TYR A 96 -11.75 3.33 0.80
C TYR A 96 -13.18 3.91 0.79
N PRO A 97 -13.49 4.93 -0.04
CA PRO A 97 -14.80 5.56 -0.02
C PRO A 97 -15.95 4.60 -0.37
N GLY A 98 -17.06 4.68 0.36
CA GLY A 98 -18.28 3.93 0.06
C GLY A 98 -18.20 2.42 0.33
N GLN A 99 -17.20 1.96 1.09
CA GLN A 99 -17.10 0.57 1.53
C GLN A 99 -17.00 0.44 3.07
N ASP A 100 -17.57 -0.65 3.58
CA ASP A 100 -17.47 -1.09 4.97
C ASP A 100 -16.32 -2.07 5.22
N ASP A 101 -15.49 -2.30 4.20
CA ASP A 101 -14.32 -3.17 4.26
C ASP A 101 -13.14 -2.40 4.90
N GLU A 102 -12.90 -2.65 6.19
CA GLU A 102 -11.80 -2.04 6.94
C GLU A 102 -10.42 -2.47 6.45
N ASP A 103 -10.34 -3.63 5.77
CA ASP A 103 -9.11 -4.15 5.20
C ASP A 103 -8.76 -3.47 3.86
N LEU A 104 -9.72 -2.77 3.23
CA LEU A 104 -9.52 -2.05 1.98
C LEU A 104 -9.25 -0.55 2.23
N MET A 105 -8.05 -0.13 1.88
CA MET A 105 -7.60 1.25 1.95
C MET A 105 -7.34 1.84 0.57
N VAL A 106 -7.62 3.13 0.42
CA VAL A 106 -7.24 3.93 -0.75
C VAL A 106 -5.84 4.52 -0.55
N ILE A 107 -5.05 4.53 -1.61
CA ILE A 107 -3.74 5.20 -1.66
C ILE A 107 -3.98 6.66 -2.05
N ILE A 108 -3.58 7.60 -1.18
CA ILE A 108 -3.74 9.04 -1.38
C ILE A 108 -2.34 9.66 -1.52
N PRO A 109 -1.85 9.88 -2.76
CA PRO A 109 -0.54 10.46 -3.00
C PRO A 109 -0.39 11.87 -2.42
N TRP A 110 0.84 12.22 -2.06
CA TRP A 110 1.25 13.58 -1.69
C TRP A 110 2.71 13.84 -2.09
N ASP A 111 3.03 15.12 -2.24
CA ASP A 111 4.37 15.62 -2.61
C ASP A 111 5.24 15.93 -1.38
#